data_AF-A0A0F9FPQ9-F1
#
_entry.id   AF-A0A0F9FPQ9-F1
#
_cell.length_a   1.000
_cell.length_b   1.000
_cell.length_c   1.000
_cell.angle_alpha   90.00
_cell.angle_beta   90.00
_cell.angle_gamma   90.00
#
_symmetry.space_group_name_H-M   'P 1'
#
loop_
_entity.id
_entity.type
_entity.pdbx_description
1 polymer ?
#
loop_
_entity_poly.entity_id
_entity_poly.type
_entity_poly.pdbx_seq_one_letter_code
_entity_poly.pdbx_strand_id
1 'polypeptide(L)'
;METFYKVVKVDLTSCFVIGKAAVQYKVGEYVKPPEWLPPNHQVLFVFLHLKEAHDFITRVGGNLHTYECQVTNTLALPHYLDCESLSLGSIHCSVFGDFPTGTVAVQQVRLIKEID
;
A
#
# COMPACT_ATOMS: atom_id res chain seq x y z
N MET A 1 11.45 16.68 -6.63
CA MET A 1 10.88 15.59 -5.80
C MET A 1 10.28 14.59 -6.75
N GLU A 2 10.51 13.32 -6.52
CA GLU A 2 9.89 12.25 -7.30
C GLU A 2 8.42 12.09 -6.88
N THR A 3 7.54 11.87 -7.85
CA THR A 3 6.10 11.74 -7.66
C THR A 3 5.71 10.27 -7.67
N PHE A 4 4.93 9.85 -6.68
CA PHE A 4 4.43 8.47 -6.57
C PHE A 4 2.90 8.44 -6.61
N TYR A 5 2.33 7.25 -6.78
CA TYR A 5 0.88 7.08 -6.92
C TYR A 5 0.35 6.09 -5.89
N LYS A 6 -0.67 6.49 -5.14
CA LYS A 6 -1.31 5.65 -4.13
C LYS A 6 -2.73 5.32 -4.54
N VAL A 7 -3.05 4.03 -4.55
CA VAL A 7 -4.40 3.53 -4.73
C VAL A 7 -5.06 3.29 -3.37
N VAL A 8 -6.24 3.86 -3.18
CA VAL A 8 -7.08 3.74 -1.97
C VAL A 8 -8.54 3.47 -2.34
N LYS A 9 -9.33 3.01 -1.38
CA LYS A 9 -10.79 2.97 -1.50
C LYS A 9 -11.40 4.37 -1.34
N VAL A 10 -12.69 4.49 -1.64
CA VAL A 10 -13.50 5.72 -1.48
C VAL A 10 -13.36 6.37 -0.10
N ASP A 11 -13.24 5.58 0.97
CA ASP A 11 -13.09 6.03 2.35
C ASP A 11 -11.64 6.38 2.75
N LEU A 12 -10.75 6.51 1.76
CA LEU A 12 -9.32 6.71 1.90
C LEU A 12 -8.61 5.60 2.68
N THR A 13 -9.14 4.37 2.71
CA THR A 13 -8.43 3.23 3.29
C THR A 13 -7.58 2.50 2.24
N SER A 14 -6.50 1.87 2.70
CA SER A 14 -5.65 1.03 1.85
C SER A 14 -6.45 -0.03 1.09
N CYS A 15 -6.15 -0.20 -0.20
CA CYS A 15 -6.73 -1.29 -0.99
C CYS A 15 -6.23 -2.66 -0.46
N PHE A 16 -7.15 -3.63 -0.31
CA PHE A 16 -7.02 -4.93 0.39
C PHE A 16 -7.00 -4.89 1.93
N VAL A 17 -8.16 -5.15 2.55
CA VAL A 17 -8.35 -5.13 4.02
C VAL A 17 -9.08 -6.37 4.56
N ILE A 18 -9.46 -7.35 3.74
CA ILE A 18 -10.27 -8.47 4.25
C ILE A 18 -9.44 -9.29 5.26
N GLY A 19 -9.84 -9.22 6.54
CA GLY A 19 -9.15 -9.87 7.66
C GLY A 19 -7.83 -9.23 8.11
N LYS A 20 -7.52 -7.97 7.73
CA LYS A 20 -6.19 -7.36 7.93
C LYS A 20 -6.23 -5.97 8.53
N ALA A 21 -5.06 -5.53 9.01
CA ALA A 21 -4.78 -4.14 9.35
C ALA A 21 -4.99 -3.24 8.14
N ALA A 22 -5.95 -2.32 8.23
CA ALA A 22 -6.11 -1.24 7.26
C ALA A 22 -5.32 -0.02 7.71
N VAL A 23 -4.84 0.76 6.74
CA VAL A 23 -4.35 2.11 6.99
C VAL A 23 -5.36 3.08 6.37
N GLN A 24 -5.90 3.97 7.19
CA GLN A 24 -6.71 5.09 6.71
C GLN A 24 -5.80 6.29 6.47
N TYR A 25 -5.94 6.87 5.29
CA TYR A 25 -5.17 8.02 4.85
C TYR A 25 -5.93 9.32 5.11
N LYS A 26 -5.17 10.42 5.19
CA LYS A 26 -5.70 11.78 5.20
C LYS A 26 -4.98 12.61 4.14
N VAL A 27 -5.74 13.34 3.34
CA VAL A 27 -5.18 14.20 2.30
C VAL A 27 -4.40 15.34 2.95
N GLY A 28 -3.17 15.56 2.50
CA GLY A 28 -2.30 16.60 3.02
C GLY A 28 -1.56 16.25 4.31
N GLU A 29 -1.71 15.05 4.89
CA GLU A 29 -0.98 14.60 6.08
C GLU A 29 -0.09 13.38 5.77
N TYR A 30 1.07 13.29 6.42
CA TYR A 30 1.90 12.09 6.34
C TYR A 30 1.32 11.00 7.24
N VAL A 31 1.09 9.84 6.65
CA VAL A 31 0.58 8.65 7.32
C VAL A 31 1.67 7.59 7.38
N LYS A 32 1.73 6.88 8.51
CA LYS A 32 2.70 5.81 8.81
C LYS A 32 2.00 4.44 8.83
N PRO A 33 2.73 3.34 8.60
CA PRO A 33 2.22 2.00 8.84
C PRO A 33 1.98 1.78 10.35
N PRO A 34 1.12 0.81 10.73
CA PRO A 34 0.86 0.50 12.13
C PRO A 34 2.13 0.01 12.85
N GLU A 35 2.42 0.60 14.02
CA GLU A 35 3.64 0.33 14.79
C GLU A 35 3.69 -1.06 15.43
N TRP A 36 2.54 -1.75 15.53
CA TRP A 36 2.48 -3.12 16.05
C TRP A 36 2.90 -4.18 15.04
N LEU A 37 3.07 -3.83 13.76
CA LEU A 37 3.63 -4.74 12.77
C LEU A 37 5.12 -4.97 13.04
N PRO A 38 5.66 -6.15 12.65
CA PRO A 38 7.10 -6.41 12.69
C PRO A 38 7.90 -5.32 11.95
N PRO A 39 9.09 -4.90 12.42
CA PRO A 39 9.84 -3.79 11.81
C PRO A 39 10.09 -3.93 10.30
N ASN A 40 10.30 -5.15 9.80
CA ASN A 40 10.48 -5.43 8.38
C ASN A 40 9.18 -5.35 7.54
N HIS A 41 8.02 -5.24 8.19
CA HIS A 41 6.70 -5.10 7.57
C HIS A 41 6.03 -3.77 7.89
N GLN A 42 6.70 -2.88 8.63
CA GLN A 42 6.26 -1.51 8.85
C GLN A 42 6.53 -0.66 7.60
N VAL A 43 5.82 -0.98 6.52
CA VAL A 43 5.91 -0.29 5.23
C VAL A 43 4.51 0.02 4.69
N LEU A 44 4.42 1.08 3.88
CA LEU A 44 3.28 1.38 3.05
C LEU A 44 3.65 1.14 1.58
N PHE A 45 2.68 0.76 0.76
CA PHE A 45 2.89 0.51 -0.65
C PHE A 45 2.33 1.64 -1.51
N VAL A 46 3.13 2.07 -2.49
CA VAL A 46 2.77 3.02 -3.55
C VAL A 46 3.23 2.47 -4.91
N PHE A 47 2.83 3.11 -6.00
CA PHE A 47 3.29 2.83 -7.35
C PHE A 47 4.25 3.92 -7.83
N LEU A 48 5.26 3.50 -8.59
CA LEU A 48 6.23 4.41 -9.20
C LEU A 48 5.64 5.22 -10.35
N HIS A 49 4.79 4.62 -11.19
CA HIS A 49 4.09 5.36 -12.25
C HIS A 49 2.58 5.15 -12.23
N LEU A 50 1.89 6.12 -12.83
CA LEU A 50 0.42 6.17 -12.90
C LEU A 50 -0.13 4.96 -13.67
N LYS A 51 0.58 4.53 -14.71
CA LYS A 51 0.19 3.39 -15.54
C LYS A 51 0.06 2.12 -14.70
N GLU A 52 1.03 1.79 -13.85
CA GLU A 52 0.97 0.60 -13.01
C GLU A 52 -0.15 0.70 -11.96
N ALA A 53 -0.42 1.89 -11.44
CA ALA A 53 -1.55 2.13 -10.54
C ALA A 53 -2.89 1.84 -11.25
N HIS A 54 -3.06 2.31 -12.49
CA HIS A 54 -4.26 2.06 -13.29
C HIS A 54 -4.40 0.60 -13.72
N ASP A 55 -3.28 -0.04 -14.12
CA ASP A 55 -3.24 -1.48 -14.44
C ASP A 55 -3.67 -2.31 -13.21
N PHE A 56 -3.24 -1.91 -12.00
CA PHE A 56 -3.66 -2.52 -10.74
C PHE A 56 -5.16 -2.32 -10.47
N ILE A 57 -5.69 -1.10 -10.58
CA ILE A 57 -7.13 -0.83 -10.39
C ILE A 57 -7.97 -1.67 -11.35
N THR A 58 -7.56 -1.75 -12.62
CA THR A 58 -8.26 -2.54 -13.65
C THR A 58 -8.31 -4.03 -13.30
N ARG A 59 -7.22 -4.57 -12.73
CA ARG A 59 -7.16 -5.99 -12.30
C ARG A 59 -7.97 -6.28 -11.05
N VAL A 60 -7.93 -5.39 -10.07
CA VAL A 60 -8.60 -5.60 -8.77
C VAL A 60 -10.10 -5.33 -8.88
N GLY A 61 -10.47 -4.32 -9.67
CA GLY A 61 -11.84 -3.83 -9.77
C GLY A 61 -12.32 -3.11 -8.50
N GLY A 62 -13.56 -2.64 -8.54
CA GLY A 62 -14.20 -1.90 -7.45
C GLY A 62 -13.98 -0.39 -7.49
N ASN A 63 -14.54 0.31 -6.50
CA ASN A 63 -14.45 1.77 -6.40
C ASN A 63 -13.14 2.16 -5.72
N LEU A 64 -12.09 2.31 -6.53
CA LEU A 64 -10.75 2.70 -6.12
C LEU A 64 -10.40 4.06 -6.72
N HIS A 65 -9.62 4.83 -5.98
CA HIS A 65 -9.14 6.15 -6.37
C HIS A 65 -7.62 6.16 -6.41
N THR A 66 -7.05 6.87 -7.38
CA THR A 66 -5.61 7.10 -7.47
C THR A 66 -5.28 8.49 -6.96
N TYR A 67 -4.25 8.59 -6.14
CA TYR A 67 -3.73 9.85 -5.65
C TYR A 67 -2.26 10.01 -6.00
N GLU A 68 -1.90 11.18 -6.50
CA GLU A 68 -0.53 11.69 -6.44
C GLU A 68 -0.10 11.81 -4.98
N CYS A 69 1.10 11.34 -4.65
CA CYS A 69 1.60 11.35 -3.30
C CYS A 69 3.10 11.66 -3.19
N GLN A 70 3.46 12.20 -2.03
CA GLN A 70 4.83 12.34 -1.57
C GLN A 70 5.14 11.22 -0.58
N VAL A 71 6.38 10.75 -0.61
CA VAL A 71 6.82 9.65 0.24
C VAL A 71 8.11 10.01 0.97
N THR A 72 8.35 9.34 2.09
CA THR A 72 9.64 9.39 2.78
C THR A 72 10.20 7.98 2.92
N ASN A 73 11.51 7.87 2.72
CA ASN A 73 12.31 6.65 2.85
C ASN A 73 11.76 5.46 2.07
N THR A 74 12.26 5.28 0.84
CA THR A 74 12.03 4.06 0.07
C THR A 74 12.76 2.89 0.74
N LEU A 75 12.06 1.77 0.91
CA LEU A 75 12.54 0.57 1.57
C LEU A 75 12.54 -0.61 0.59
N ALA A 76 13.26 -1.67 0.94
CA ALA A 76 13.14 -2.93 0.21
C ALA A 76 11.71 -3.47 0.36
N LEU A 77 11.17 -4.03 -0.73
CA LEU A 77 9.89 -4.74 -0.66
C LEU A 77 10.03 -5.92 0.30
N PRO A 78 9.13 -6.06 1.29
CA PRO A 78 9.12 -7.21 2.18
C PRO A 78 8.69 -8.46 1.41
N HIS A 79 8.74 -9.63 2.05
CA HIS A 79 8.04 -10.80 1.54
C HIS A 79 6.53 -10.64 1.76
N TYR A 80 5.69 -11.17 0.87
CA TYR A 80 4.28 -11.31 1.18
C TYR A 80 4.10 -12.18 2.41
N LEU A 81 3.27 -11.74 3.34
CA LEU A 81 2.89 -12.56 4.49
C LEU A 81 1.64 -13.37 4.18
N ASP A 82 1.65 -14.63 4.59
CA ASP A 82 0.46 -15.45 4.63
C ASP A 82 -0.50 -14.93 5.72
N CYS A 83 -1.73 -14.74 5.30
CA CYS A 83 -2.75 -14.03 6.04
C CYS A 83 -3.48 -14.96 7.01
N GLU A 84 -3.60 -16.23 6.63
CA GLU A 84 -4.16 -17.28 7.49
C GLU A 84 -3.24 -17.48 8.69
N SER A 85 -1.95 -17.67 8.44
CA SER A 85 -0.92 -17.72 9.48
C SER A 85 -0.93 -16.51 10.42
N LEU A 86 -1.01 -15.28 9.89
CA LEU A 86 -1.05 -14.06 10.71
C LEU A 86 -2.20 -14.07 11.72
N SER A 87 -3.38 -14.52 11.30
CA SER A 87 -4.56 -14.62 12.17
C SER A 87 -4.43 -15.66 13.27
N LEU A 88 -3.55 -16.65 13.08
CA LEU A 88 -3.20 -17.70 14.05
C LEU A 88 -2.02 -17.30 14.94
N GLY A 89 -1.48 -16.09 14.80
CA GLY A 89 -0.33 -15.60 15.56
C GLY A 89 1.03 -16.06 15.04
N SER A 90 1.10 -16.60 13.82
CA SER A 90 2.35 -17.00 13.16
C SER A 90 2.64 -16.13 11.94
N ILE A 91 3.93 -15.96 11.60
CA ILE A 91 4.35 -15.17 10.44
C ILE A 91 5.00 -16.13 9.44
N HIS A 92 4.32 -16.37 8.33
CA HIS A 92 4.82 -17.18 7.22
C HIS A 92 4.86 -16.35 5.95
N CYS A 93 5.81 -16.64 5.06
CA CYS A 93 5.79 -16.06 3.73
C CYS A 93 4.66 -16.69 2.90
N SER A 94 3.88 -15.87 2.22
CA SER A 94 2.87 -16.32 1.27
C SER A 94 3.54 -17.00 0.08
N VAL A 95 2.95 -18.09 -0.40
CA VAL A 95 3.26 -18.68 -1.70
C VAL A 95 2.55 -17.97 -2.86
N PHE A 96 1.60 -17.09 -2.54
CA PHE A 96 0.90 -16.26 -3.53
C PHE A 96 1.71 -15.01 -3.87
N GLY A 97 2.42 -15.09 -5.00
CA GLY A 97 2.73 -13.99 -5.92
C GLY A 97 3.74 -12.92 -5.49
N ASP A 98 4.31 -12.26 -6.50
CA ASP A 98 5.08 -11.02 -6.36
C ASP A 98 4.16 -9.81 -6.18
N PHE A 99 4.71 -8.70 -5.70
CA PHE A 99 3.96 -7.44 -5.63
C PHE A 99 3.57 -7.00 -7.05
N PRO A 100 2.45 -6.26 -7.21
CA PRO A 100 2.13 -5.63 -8.48
C PRO A 100 3.35 -4.89 -9.05
N THR A 101 3.56 -4.98 -10.36
CA THR A 101 4.67 -4.29 -11.02
C THR A 101 4.68 -2.80 -10.66
N GLY A 102 5.86 -2.24 -10.42
CA GLY A 102 6.02 -0.83 -10.04
C GLY A 102 5.68 -0.53 -8.58
N THR A 103 5.38 -1.53 -7.74
CA THR A 103 5.18 -1.33 -6.29
C THR A 103 6.49 -0.89 -5.64
N VAL A 104 6.40 0.13 -4.79
CA VAL A 104 7.49 0.63 -3.95
C VAL A 104 7.03 0.60 -2.49
N ALA A 105 7.87 0.03 -1.62
CA ALA A 105 7.69 0.11 -0.17
C ALA A 105 8.27 1.43 0.36
N VAL A 106 7.52 2.13 1.21
CA VAL A 106 7.92 3.42 1.79
C VAL A 106 7.54 3.50 3.26
N GLN A 107 8.22 4.35 4.02
CA GLN A 107 7.93 4.51 5.45
C GLN A 107 6.72 5.41 5.71
N GLN A 108 6.51 6.44 4.88
CA GLN A 108 5.38 7.36 5.03
C GLN A 108 4.84 7.78 3.67
N VAL A 109 3.55 8.08 3.63
CA VAL A 109 2.86 8.56 2.43
C VAL A 109 2.02 9.77 2.80
N ARG A 110 2.07 10.81 1.98
CA ARG A 110 1.20 11.99 2.04
C ARG A 110 0.46 12.12 0.72
N LEU A 111 -0.87 11.97 0.75
CA LEU A 111 -1.71 12.16 -0.43
C LEU A 111 -1.79 13.66 -0.75
N ILE A 112 -1.60 14.02 -2.02
CA ILE A 112 -1.57 15.40 -2.48
C ILE A 112 -2.81 15.74 -3.29
N LYS A 113 -3.08 14.95 -4.33
CA LYS A 113 -4.13 15.25 -5.30
C LYS A 113 -4.70 13.96 -5.87
N GLU A 114 -6.03 13.88 -5.98
CA GLU A 114 -6.70 12.79 -6.67
C GLU A 114 -6.55 12.92 -8.19
N ILE A 115 -6.42 11.78 -8.87
CA ILE A 115 -6.23 11.68 -10.31
C ILE A 115 -7.21 10.65 -10.85
N ASP A 116 -7.86 11.02 -11.95
CA ASP A 116 -8.80 10.19 -12.71
C ASP A 116 -8.08 9.17 -13.61
#